data_AF-A0A529A614-F1
#
_entry.id   AF-A0A529A614-F1
#
_cell.length_a   1.000
_cell.length_b   1.000
_cell.length_c   1.000
_cell.angle_alpha   90.00
_cell.angle_beta   90.00
_cell.angle_gamma   90.00
#
_symmetry.space_group_name_H-M   'P 1'
#
loop_
_entity.id
_entity.type
_entity.pdbx_description
1 polymer ?
#
loop_
_entity_poly.entity_id
_entity_poly.type
_entity_poly.pdbx_seq_one_letter_code
_entity_poly.pdbx_strand_id
1 'polypeptide(L)'
;VLATSIAETSITIDGVRVVIDSGLSRLPRYEPASGLTRLETVRVSRASADQRAGRAGRTQPGVAIRLWRAEQTAALPAYTPPEILEADLSGLLLDCAAFGVADPTSLSFLDPPPAPALNEARSLLRALDAIDEAGRLTEAGAAMRRLALPVRLAHMVAE
;
A
#
# COMPACT_ATOMS: atom_id res chain seq x y z
N VAL A 1 -23.36 6.84 -6.45
CA VAL A 1 -21.89 7.04 -6.42
C VAL A 1 -21.23 5.78 -6.95
N LEU A 2 -20.34 5.89 -7.93
CA LEU A 2 -19.43 4.79 -8.31
C LEU A 2 -18.05 5.14 -7.73
N ALA A 3 -17.45 4.21 -7.00
CA ALA A 3 -16.22 4.47 -6.25
C ALA A 3 -15.31 3.24 -6.21
N THR A 4 -14.03 3.48 -5.93
CA THR A 4 -13.05 2.45 -5.57
C THR A 4 -13.07 2.21 -4.05
N SER A 5 -12.08 1.49 -3.53
CA SER A 5 -11.85 1.33 -2.10
C SER A 5 -11.69 2.66 -1.34
N ILE A 6 -11.51 3.80 -2.01
CA ILE A 6 -11.43 5.11 -1.34
C ILE A 6 -12.70 5.44 -0.52
N ALA A 7 -13.88 5.01 -0.99
CA ALA A 7 -15.15 5.24 -0.28
C ALA A 7 -15.35 4.30 0.92
N GLU A 8 -14.52 3.27 1.06
CA GLU A 8 -14.53 2.31 2.18
C GLU A 8 -14.10 2.97 3.49
N THR A 9 -13.03 3.76 3.45
CA THR A 9 -12.41 4.37 4.64
C THR A 9 -12.41 5.89 4.59
N SER A 10 -12.09 6.49 3.44
CA SER A 10 -11.54 7.86 3.39
C SER A 10 -12.59 8.95 3.17
N ILE A 11 -13.83 8.59 2.84
CA ILE A 11 -14.89 9.56 2.54
C ILE A 11 -16.19 9.16 3.23
N THR A 12 -16.73 10.04 4.07
CA THR A 12 -18.09 9.91 4.60
C THR A 12 -19.05 10.51 3.57
N ILE A 13 -19.97 9.70 3.08
CA ILE A 13 -21.03 10.13 2.16
C ILE A 13 -22.34 10.00 2.92
N ASP A 14 -22.99 11.13 3.18
CA ASP A 14 -24.25 11.14 3.90
C ASP A 14 -25.38 10.53 3.07
N GLY A 15 -26.30 9.86 3.75
CA GLY A 15 -27.50 9.28 3.12
C GLY A 15 -27.25 8.00 2.32
N VAL A 16 -26.05 7.40 2.35
CA VAL A 16 -25.83 6.08 1.75
C VAL A 16 -26.64 5.02 2.50
N ARG A 17 -27.60 4.41 1.80
CA ARG A 17 -28.45 3.33 2.32
C ARG A 17 -28.33 2.01 1.58
N VAL A 18 -27.77 2.05 0.37
CA VAL A 18 -27.56 0.87 -0.46
C VAL A 18 -26.12 0.87 -0.90
N VAL A 19 -25.41 -0.21 -0.59
CA VAL A 19 -24.06 -0.48 -1.07
C VAL A 19 -24.13 -1.67 -1.99
N ILE A 20 -23.55 -1.56 -3.18
CA ILE A 20 -23.37 -2.67 -4.11
C ILE A 20 -21.87 -2.97 -4.15
N ASP A 21 -21.48 -4.16 -3.69
CA ASP A 21 -20.09 -4.58 -3.62
C ASP A 21 -19.79 -5.60 -4.72
N SER A 22 -18.87 -5.26 -5.61
CA SER A 22 -18.37 -6.16 -6.66
C SER A 22 -17.49 -7.29 -6.10
N GLY A 23 -17.01 -7.14 -4.87
CA GLY A 23 -16.10 -8.09 -4.24
C GLY A 23 -14.68 -8.01 -4.79
N LEU A 24 -14.34 -6.92 -5.50
CA LEU A 24 -13.02 -6.68 -6.07
C LEU A 24 -12.33 -5.45 -5.46
N SER A 25 -11.00 -5.47 -5.46
CA SER A 25 -10.14 -4.35 -5.10
C SER A 25 -8.93 -4.28 -6.04
N ARG A 26 -8.35 -3.10 -6.19
CA ARG A 26 -7.09 -2.87 -6.90
C ARG A 26 -6.00 -2.65 -5.86
N LEU A 27 -5.05 -3.57 -5.77
CA LEU A 27 -3.93 -3.48 -4.82
C LEU A 27 -2.60 -3.33 -5.56
N PRO A 28 -1.65 -2.55 -5.01
CA PRO A 28 -0.28 -2.56 -5.49
C PRO A 28 0.37 -3.92 -5.22
N ARG A 29 1.15 -4.39 -6.19
CA ARG A 29 1.98 -5.59 -6.11
C ARG A 29 3.36 -5.26 -6.65
N TYR A 30 4.37 -5.37 -5.79
CA TYR A 30 5.75 -5.19 -6.23
C TYR A 30 6.23 -6.41 -7.01
N GLU A 31 6.85 -6.18 -8.16
CA GLU A 31 7.44 -7.20 -9.01
C GLU A 31 8.97 -7.03 -9.00
N PRO A 32 9.71 -7.86 -8.23
CA PRO A 32 11.16 -7.70 -8.07
C PRO A 32 11.94 -7.77 -9.39
N ALA A 33 11.49 -8.62 -10.32
CA ALA A 33 12.17 -8.81 -11.61
C ALA A 33 12.21 -7.54 -12.48
N SER A 34 11.18 -6.69 -12.40
CA SER A 34 11.14 -5.39 -13.11
C SER A 34 11.48 -4.21 -12.19
N GLY A 35 11.42 -4.42 -10.88
CA GLY A 35 11.53 -3.36 -9.87
C GLY A 35 10.39 -2.35 -9.97
N LEU A 36 9.22 -2.77 -10.48
CA LEU A 36 8.04 -1.92 -10.66
C LEU A 36 6.89 -2.43 -9.80
N THR A 37 6.07 -1.49 -9.33
CA THR A 37 4.78 -1.80 -8.71
C THR A 37 3.69 -1.81 -9.77
N ARG A 38 2.99 -2.93 -9.90
CA ARG A 38 1.81 -3.05 -10.76
C ARG A 38 0.53 -3.07 -9.93
N LEU A 39 -0.60 -2.73 -10.57
CA LEU A 39 -1.91 -2.80 -9.94
C LEU A 39 -2.62 -4.10 -10.30
N GLU A 40 -2.87 -4.94 -9.31
CA GLU A 40 -3.58 -6.20 -9.49
C GLU A 40 -5.03 -6.09 -9.02
N THR A 41 -5.96 -6.59 -9.84
CA THR A 41 -7.36 -6.72 -9.44
C THR A 41 -7.55 -8.04 -8.72
N VAL A 42 -7.82 -7.97 -7.43
CA VAL A 42 -7.96 -9.13 -6.55
C VAL A 42 -9.34 -9.17 -5.89
N ARG A 43 -9.69 -10.32 -5.33
CA ARG A 43 -10.85 -10.43 -4.44
C ARG A 43 -10.60 -9.63 -3.15
N VAL A 44 -11.64 -8.99 -2.63
CA VAL A 44 -11.59 -8.28 -1.34
C VAL A 44 -11.41 -9.26 -0.19
N SER A 45 -10.89 -8.77 0.93
CA SER A 45 -10.96 -9.48 2.20
C SER A 45 -12.37 -9.45 2.79
N ARG A 46 -12.65 -10.39 3.71
CA ARG A 46 -13.89 -10.39 4.50
C ARG A 46 -14.01 -9.09 5.29
N ALA A 47 -12.94 -8.65 5.94
CA ALA A 47 -12.90 -7.39 6.67
C ALA A 47 -13.30 -6.18 5.79
N SER A 48 -12.76 -6.07 4.57
CA SER A 48 -13.14 -5.01 3.64
C SER A 48 -14.61 -5.10 3.19
N ALA A 49 -15.10 -6.31 2.87
CA ALA A 49 -16.50 -6.52 2.50
C ALA A 49 -17.47 -6.15 3.64
N ASP A 50 -17.07 -6.39 4.89
CA ASP A 50 -17.84 -6.01 6.08
C ASP A 50 -17.80 -4.50 6.32
N GLN A 51 -16.62 -3.87 6.14
CA GLN A 51 -16.47 -2.42 6.23
C GLN A 51 -17.33 -1.68 5.18
N ARG A 52 -17.35 -2.18 3.94
CA ARG A 52 -18.21 -1.67 2.86
C ARG A 52 -19.69 -1.80 3.21
N ALA A 53 -20.11 -2.96 3.72
CA ALA A 53 -21.49 -3.20 4.14
C ALA A 53 -21.92 -2.21 5.24
N GLY A 54 -21.03 -1.93 6.20
CA GLY A 54 -21.26 -0.95 7.27
C GLY A 54 -21.55 0.47 6.78
N ARG A 55 -21.13 0.84 5.56
CA ARG A 55 -21.43 2.18 5.00
C ARG A 55 -22.93 2.39 4.74
N ALA A 56 -23.70 1.33 4.49
CA ALA A 56 -25.13 1.42 4.25
C ALA A 56 -25.95 1.72 5.52
N GLY A 57 -25.38 1.47 6.71
CA GLY A 57 -26.11 1.49 7.98
C GLY A 57 -25.82 2.71 8.88
N ARG A 58 -25.15 3.76 8.37
CA ARG A 58 -24.63 4.84 9.24
C ARG A 58 -25.71 5.73 9.85
N THR A 59 -26.70 6.13 9.06
CA THR A 59 -27.75 7.08 9.50
C THR A 59 -29.07 6.41 9.83
N GLN A 60 -29.34 5.25 9.23
CA GLN A 60 -30.59 4.48 9.35
C GLN A 60 -30.37 3.08 8.77
N PRO A 61 -31.33 2.13 8.94
CA PRO A 61 -31.22 0.80 8.31
C PRO A 61 -31.01 0.87 6.80
N GLY A 62 -30.03 0.10 6.32
CA GLY A 62 -29.65 0.00 4.91
C GLY A 62 -29.33 -1.42 4.49
N VAL A 63 -28.98 -1.59 3.21
CA VAL A 63 -28.77 -2.90 2.57
C VAL A 63 -27.40 -2.92 1.87
N ALA A 64 -26.67 -4.02 2.06
CA ALA A 64 -25.46 -4.32 1.31
C ALA A 64 -25.73 -5.49 0.34
N ILE A 65 -25.60 -5.24 -0.96
CA ILE A 65 -25.76 -6.22 -2.03
C ILE A 65 -24.37 -6.68 -2.44
N ARG A 66 -24.05 -7.95 -2.21
CA ARG A 66 -22.79 -8.57 -2.58
C ARG A 66 -22.94 -9.29 -3.91
N LEU A 67 -22.12 -8.96 -4.91
CA LEU A 67 -22.19 -9.54 -6.25
C LEU A 67 -21.48 -10.91 -6.35
N TRP A 68 -21.59 -11.72 -5.29
CA TRP A 68 -21.09 -13.09 -5.22
C TRP A 68 -22.02 -13.90 -4.30
N ARG A 69 -21.96 -15.23 -4.39
CA ARG A 69 -22.80 -16.10 -3.56
C ARG A 69 -22.30 -16.15 -2.12
N ALA A 70 -23.21 -16.31 -1.17
CA ALA A 70 -22.90 -16.28 0.26
C ALA A 70 -21.78 -17.27 0.64
N GLU A 71 -21.78 -18.45 0.03
CA GLU A 71 -20.80 -19.53 0.27
C GLU A 71 -19.37 -19.13 -0.12
N GLN A 72 -19.22 -18.24 -1.11
CA GLN A 72 -17.91 -17.77 -1.56
C GLN A 72 -17.28 -16.79 -0.54
N THR A 73 -18.05 -16.27 0.43
CA THR A 73 -17.52 -15.39 1.48
C THR A 73 -16.51 -16.12 2.37
N ALA A 74 -16.72 -17.42 2.63
CA ALA A 74 -15.80 -18.21 3.44
C ALA A 74 -14.43 -18.43 2.78
N ALA A 75 -14.38 -18.37 1.44
CA ALA A 75 -13.14 -18.50 0.66
C ALA A 75 -12.36 -17.17 0.55
N LEU A 76 -12.93 -16.05 0.98
CA LEU A 76 -12.23 -14.77 0.99
C LEU A 76 -11.17 -14.73 2.10
N PRO A 77 -10.01 -14.09 1.87
CA PRO A 77 -9.03 -13.90 2.93
C PRO A 77 -9.66 -13.11 4.07
N ALA A 78 -9.27 -13.41 5.32
CA ALA A 78 -9.82 -12.72 6.48
C ALA A 78 -9.53 -11.21 6.43
N TYR A 79 -8.27 -10.88 6.11
CA TYR A 79 -7.75 -9.51 6.03
C TYR A 79 -6.95 -9.34 4.74
N THR A 80 -6.84 -8.09 4.30
CA THR A 80 -5.90 -7.71 3.25
C THR A 80 -4.48 -7.87 3.81
N PRO A 81 -3.52 -8.47 3.08
CA PRO A 81 -2.16 -8.60 3.56
C PRO A 81 -1.56 -7.22 3.90
N PRO A 82 -0.73 -7.12 4.95
CA PRO A 82 -0.01 -5.90 5.27
C PRO A 82 0.83 -5.40 4.08
N GLU A 83 0.73 -4.12 3.75
CA GLU A 83 1.41 -3.52 2.59
C GLU A 83 2.93 -3.69 2.66
N ILE A 84 3.51 -3.62 3.86
CA ILE A 84 4.95 -3.78 4.09
C ILE A 84 5.50 -5.14 3.61
N LEU A 85 4.64 -6.15 3.46
CA LEU A 85 5.04 -7.48 3.00
C LEU A 85 5.01 -7.62 1.46
N GLU A 86 4.33 -6.72 0.76
CA GLU A 86 4.03 -6.86 -0.68
C GLU A 86 4.44 -5.65 -1.53
N ALA A 87 4.81 -4.53 -0.89
CA ALA A 87 5.15 -3.27 -1.56
C ALA A 87 6.65 -3.10 -1.85
N ASP A 88 6.95 -2.11 -2.69
CA ASP A 88 8.31 -1.60 -2.86
C ASP A 88 8.75 -0.87 -1.57
N LEU A 89 9.85 -1.31 -0.97
CA LEU A 89 10.36 -0.75 0.28
C LEU A 89 11.38 0.38 0.06
N SER A 90 11.64 0.78 -1.19
CA SER A 90 12.60 1.86 -1.50
C SER A 90 12.21 3.20 -0.87
N GLY A 91 10.92 3.56 -0.92
CA GLY A 91 10.41 4.76 -0.24
C GLY A 91 10.58 4.70 1.28
N LEU A 92 10.20 3.56 1.88
CA LEU A 92 10.37 3.34 3.32
C LEU A 92 11.84 3.46 3.73
N LEU A 93 12.76 2.84 3.00
CA LEU A 93 14.18 2.88 3.31
C LEU A 93 14.77 4.28 3.16
N LEU A 94 14.32 5.05 2.15
CA LEU A 94 14.71 6.45 1.96
C LEU A 94 14.24 7.33 3.13
N ASP A 95 13.00 7.12 3.60
CA ASP A 95 12.48 7.79 4.80
C ASP A 95 13.26 7.40 6.06
N CYS A 96 13.54 6.11 6.26
CA CYS A 96 14.37 5.65 7.38
C CYS A 96 15.76 6.31 7.38
N ALA A 97 16.43 6.35 6.23
CA ALA A 97 17.74 7.00 6.09
C ALA A 97 17.66 8.50 6.43
N ALA A 98 16.58 9.18 6.03
CA ALA A 98 16.35 10.59 6.39
C ALA A 98 16.13 10.81 7.89
N PHE A 99 15.57 9.82 8.60
CA PHE A 99 15.45 9.83 10.06
C PHE A 99 16.72 9.33 10.79
N GLY A 100 17.80 9.05 10.06
CA GLY A 100 19.05 8.54 10.64
C GLY A 100 19.05 7.05 10.96
N VAL A 101 18.10 6.29 10.40
CA VAL A 101 17.98 4.84 10.58
C VAL A 101 18.49 4.12 9.32
N ALA A 102 19.72 3.60 9.37
CA ALA A 102 20.32 2.89 8.24
C ALA A 102 19.76 1.46 8.06
N ASP A 103 19.29 0.85 9.15
CA ASP A 103 18.69 -0.48 9.16
C ASP A 103 17.27 -0.45 9.73
N PRO A 104 16.23 -0.49 8.87
CA PRO A 104 14.85 -0.53 9.32
C PRO A 104 14.53 -1.71 10.23
N THR A 105 15.27 -2.83 10.17
CA THR A 105 14.99 -3.99 11.03
C THR A 105 15.27 -3.74 12.51
N SER A 106 15.97 -2.65 12.83
CA SER A 106 16.14 -2.16 14.21
C SER A 106 14.86 -1.54 14.81
N LEU A 107 13.85 -1.26 13.98
CA LEU A 107 12.56 -0.70 14.40
C LEU A 107 11.57 -1.80 14.77
N SER A 108 10.63 -1.48 15.67
CA SER A 108 9.59 -2.40 16.13
C SER A 108 8.35 -2.38 15.23
N PHE A 109 8.46 -2.99 14.04
CA PHE A 109 7.30 -3.18 13.15
C PHE A 109 6.35 -4.26 13.68
N LEU A 110 5.04 -4.09 13.42
CA LEU A 110 4.04 -5.13 13.70
C LEU A 110 4.30 -6.38 12.85
N ASP A 111 4.47 -6.16 11.55
CA ASP A 111 4.92 -7.15 10.58
C ASP A 111 6.30 -6.71 10.07
N PRO A 112 7.37 -7.49 10.29
CA PRO A 112 8.71 -7.07 9.91
C PRO A 112 8.85 -7.01 8.38
N PRO A 113 9.54 -6.01 7.83
CA PRO A 113 9.79 -5.91 6.39
C PRO A 113 10.58 -7.13 5.89
N PRO A 114 10.20 -7.75 4.75
CA PRO A 114 10.93 -8.89 4.21
C PRO A 114 12.38 -8.53 3.85
N ALA A 115 13.33 -9.31 4.34
CA ALA A 115 14.76 -9.07 4.07
C ALA A 115 15.12 -9.00 2.57
N PRO A 116 14.56 -9.85 1.67
CA PRO A 116 14.82 -9.72 0.24
C PRO A 116 14.37 -8.36 -0.32
N ALA A 117 13.19 -7.87 0.08
CA ALA A 117 12.65 -6.59 -0.38
C ALA A 117 13.49 -5.40 0.14
N LEU A 118 13.96 -5.46 1.38
CA LEU A 118 14.88 -4.45 1.93
C LEU A 118 16.23 -4.41 1.21
N ASN A 119 16.77 -5.57 0.85
CA ASN A 119 18.05 -5.66 0.14
C ASN A 119 17.96 -5.09 -1.29
N GLU A 120 16.85 -5.37 -1.98
CA GLU A 120 16.54 -4.76 -3.29
C GLU A 120 16.41 -3.25 -3.18
N ALA A 121 15.63 -2.76 -2.21
CA ALA A 121 15.48 -1.33 -1.94
C ALA A 121 16.84 -0.65 -1.66
N ARG A 122 17.70 -1.29 -0.87
CA ARG A 122 19.03 -0.76 -0.54
C ARG A 122 19.95 -0.70 -1.76
N SER A 123 19.96 -1.76 -2.56
CA SER A 123 20.73 -1.83 -3.81
C SER A 123 20.28 -0.73 -4.77
N LEU A 124 18.96 -0.53 -4.91
CA LEU A 124 18.41 0.53 -5.75
C LEU A 124 18.81 1.93 -5.27
N LEU A 125 18.64 2.25 -3.99
CA LEU A 125 18.95 3.58 -3.49
C LEU A 125 20.45 3.92 -3.57
N ARG A 126 21.33 2.93 -3.40
CA ARG A 126 22.77 3.11 -3.65
C ARG A 126 23.06 3.36 -5.13
N ALA A 127 22.41 2.62 -6.02
CA ALA A 127 22.59 2.79 -7.46
C ALA A 127 22.09 4.15 -7.98
N LEU A 128 21.12 4.77 -7.28
CA LEU A 128 20.60 6.10 -7.58
C LEU A 128 21.32 7.23 -6.82
N ASP A 129 22.43 6.92 -6.13
CA ASP A 129 23.16 7.84 -5.24
C ASP A 129 22.26 8.53 -4.20
N ALA A 130 21.16 7.88 -3.79
CA ALA A 130 20.21 8.42 -2.81
C ALA A 130 20.66 8.16 -1.37
N ILE A 131 21.47 7.13 -1.16
CA ILE A 131 22.11 6.80 0.11
C ILE A 131 23.58 6.41 -0.10
N ASP A 132 24.42 6.69 0.90
CA ASP A 132 25.83 6.31 0.88
C ASP A 132 26.07 4.83 1.28
N GLU A 133 27.34 4.40 1.29
CA GLU A 133 27.72 3.05 1.71
C GLU A 133 27.33 2.71 3.15
N ALA A 134 27.30 3.71 4.04
CA ALA A 134 26.85 3.56 5.42
C ALA A 134 25.31 3.58 5.54
N GLY A 135 24.58 3.75 4.44
CA GLY A 135 23.12 3.82 4.43
C GLY A 135 22.56 5.17 4.89
N ARG A 136 23.38 6.23 4.85
CA ARG A 136 22.96 7.60 5.20
C ARG A 136 22.45 8.33 3.97
N LEU A 137 21.48 9.22 4.18
CA LEU A 137 20.89 10.04 3.13
C LEU A 137 21.93 10.98 2.50
N THR A 138 21.98 11.04 1.17
CA THR A 138 22.78 12.00 0.41
C THR A 138 21.99 13.29 0.11
N GLU A 139 22.63 14.29 -0.48
CA GLU A 139 21.93 15.49 -0.96
C GLU A 139 20.94 15.17 -2.09
N ALA A 140 21.33 14.29 -3.02
CA ALA A 140 20.46 13.79 -4.09
C ALA A 140 19.27 13.02 -3.51
N GLY A 141 19.49 12.12 -2.55
CA GLY A 141 18.42 11.41 -1.85
C GLY A 141 17.47 12.35 -1.11
N ALA A 142 17.99 13.40 -0.48
CA ALA A 142 17.18 14.44 0.14
C ALA A 142 16.35 15.21 -0.87
N ALA A 143 16.85 15.45 -2.09
CA ALA A 143 16.09 16.05 -3.17
C ALA A 143 14.97 15.15 -3.67
N MET A 144 15.30 13.88 -3.94
CA MET A 144 14.34 12.85 -4.34
C MET A 144 13.20 12.71 -3.34
N ARG A 145 13.51 12.66 -2.04
CA ARG A 145 12.53 12.51 -0.96
C ARG A 145 11.50 13.65 -0.90
N ARG A 146 11.86 14.86 -1.33
CA ARG A 146 10.91 15.99 -1.37
C ARG A 146 9.85 15.82 -2.47
N LEU A 147 10.07 14.91 -3.41
CA LEU A 147 9.15 14.61 -4.48
C LEU A 147 8.22 13.48 -4.02
N ALA A 148 6.90 13.70 -4.10
CA ALA A 148 5.89 12.68 -3.82
C ALA A 148 5.79 11.67 -4.98
N LEU A 149 6.92 11.05 -5.33
CA LEU A 149 7.10 10.16 -6.48
C LEU A 149 7.83 8.87 -6.06
N PRO A 150 7.59 7.74 -6.76
CA PRO A 150 8.45 6.56 -6.67
C PRO A 150 9.91 6.92 -6.91
N VAL A 151 10.84 6.27 -6.21
CA VAL A 151 12.25 6.72 -6.13
C VAL A 151 12.94 6.84 -7.49
N ARG A 152 12.64 5.97 -8.45
CA ARG A 152 13.19 6.05 -9.82
C ARG A 152 12.68 7.28 -10.57
N LEU A 153 11.41 7.64 -10.40
CA LEU A 153 10.83 8.84 -10.98
C LEU A 153 11.32 10.09 -10.26
N ALA A 154 11.46 10.03 -8.93
CA ALA A 154 12.03 11.12 -8.15
C ALA A 154 13.47 11.43 -8.57
N HIS A 155 14.30 10.41 -8.80
CA HIS A 155 15.68 10.58 -9.28
C HIS A 155 15.70 11.33 -10.62
N MET A 156 14.92 10.85 -11.61
CA MET A 156 14.82 11.49 -12.94
C MET A 156 14.33 12.94 -12.91
N VAL A 157 13.54 13.33 -11.91
CA VAL A 157 12.99 14.70 -11.77
C VAL A 157 13.90 15.60 -10.92
N ALA A 158 14.73 15.02 -10.06
CA ALA A 158 15.64 15.75 -9.18
C ALA A 158 16.99 16.09 -9.85
N GLU A 159 17.35 15.38 -10.92
CA GLU A 159 18.42 15.77 -11.86
C GLU A 159 18.01 16.94 -12.76
#